data_AF-A0A367WHZ0-F1
#
_entry.id   AF-A0A367WHZ0-F1
#
_cell.length_a   1.000
_cell.length_b   1.000
_cell.length_c   1.000
_cell.angle_alpha   90.00
_cell.angle_beta   90.00
_cell.angle_gamma   90.00
#
_symmetry.space_group_name_H-M   'P 1'
#
loop_
_entity.id
_entity.type
_entity.pdbx_description
1 polymer ?
#
loop_
_entity_poly.entity_id
_entity_poly.type
_entity_poly.pdbx_seq_one_letter_code
_entity_poly.pdbx_strand_id
1 'polypeptide(L)' 'MGLDRLIFGILTIIVGLGGLFYASAAHDGYSYFVGLALFFGAILFMFQLINSHYNEIEKSSH' A
#
# COMPACT_ATOMS: atom_id res chain seq x y z
N MET A 1 -0.27 8.08 -17.24
CA MET A 1 0.15 6.73 -16.86
C MET A 1 1.35 6.70 -15.91
N GLY A 2 2.20 7.74 -15.84
CA GLY A 2 3.26 7.80 -14.81
C GLY A 2 2.83 8.53 -13.52
N LEU A 3 2.07 9.61 -13.64
CA LEU A 3 1.70 10.49 -12.52
C LEU A 3 0.65 9.83 -11.60
N ASP A 4 -0.34 9.18 -12.19
CA ASP A 4 -1.36 8.38 -11.51
C ASP A 4 -0.73 7.29 -10.63
N ARG A 5 0.26 6.54 -11.13
CA ARG A 5 1.03 5.58 -10.32
C ARG A 5 1.78 6.20 -9.15
N LEU A 6 2.43 7.35 -9.37
CA LEU A 6 3.13 8.06 -8.30
C LEU A 6 2.17 8.48 -7.18
N ILE A 7 0.98 8.97 -7.55
CA ILE A 7 -0.07 9.33 -6.60
C ILE A 7 -0.53 8.08 -5.83
N PHE A 8 -0.83 6.97 -6.50
CA PHE A 8 -1.22 5.73 -5.83
C PHE A 8 -0.11 5.18 -4.92
N GLY A 9 1.16 5.27 -5.31
CA GLY A 9 2.31 4.89 -4.48
C GLY A 9 2.41 5.73 -3.22
N ILE A 10 2.32 7.06 -3.33
CA ILE A 10 2.35 7.98 -2.19
C ILE A 10 1.16 7.74 -1.26
N LEU A 11 -0.05 7.58 -1.81
CA LEU A 11 -1.25 7.25 -1.03
C LEU A 11 -1.08 5.94 -0.26
N THR A 12 -0.48 4.93 -0.88
CA THR A 12 -0.20 3.64 -0.22
C THR A 12 0.75 3.79 0.96
N ILE A 13 1.79 4.63 0.82
CA ILE A 13 2.72 4.94 1.91
C ILE A 13 1.99 5.65 3.05
N ILE A 14 1.14 6.63 2.75
CA ILE A 14 0.34 7.36 3.75
C ILE A 14 -0.61 6.40 4.48
N VAL A 15 -1.30 5.51 3.76
CA VAL A 15 -2.20 4.51 4.34
C VAL A 15 -1.42 3.50 5.20
N GLY A 16 -0.27 3.03 4.73
CA GLY A 16 0.57 2.09 5.48
C GLY A 16 1.12 2.70 6.77
N LEU A 17 1.68 3.91 6.70
CA LEU A 17 2.16 4.66 7.87
C LEU A 17 1.01 5.03 8.81
N GLY A 18 -0.13 5.45 8.26
CA GLY A 18 -1.34 5.75 9.04
C GLY A 18 -1.87 4.52 9.79
N GLY A 19 -1.87 3.36 9.14
CA GLY A 19 -2.22 2.08 9.76
C GLY A 19 -1.27 1.70 10.90
N LEU A 20 0.04 1.90 10.72
CA LEU A 20 1.04 1.70 11.77
C LEU A 20 0.87 2.66 12.93
N PHE A 21 0.60 3.93 12.65
CA PHE A 21 0.40 4.94 13.67
C PHE A 21 -0.88 4.65 14.48
N TYR A 22 -1.95 4.24 13.80
CA TYR A 22 -3.18 3.77 14.43
C TYR A 22 -2.95 2.53 15.29
N ALA A 23 -2.19 1.55 14.79
CA ALA A 23 -1.81 0.38 15.59
C ALA A 23 -0.97 0.75 16.81
N SER A 24 -0.04 1.71 16.67
CA SER A 24 0.83 2.16 17.76
C SER A 24 0.11 3.00 18.82
N ALA A 25 -0.99 3.65 18.45
CA ALA A 25 -1.84 4.43 19.36
C ALA A 25 -2.94 3.58 20.02
N ALA A 26 -3.08 2.31 19.64
CA ALA A 26 -4.10 1.42 20.15
C ALA A 26 -3.80 0.99 21.58
N HIS A 27 -4.68 1.36 22.52
CA HIS A 27 -4.69 0.80 23.88
C HIS A 27 -5.43 -0.55 23.96
N ASP A 28 -6.34 -0.81 23.01
CA ASP A 28 -7.10 -2.05 22.91
C ASP A 28 -6.54 -2.96 21.82
N GLY A 29 -6.40 -4.26 22.12
CA GLY A 29 -5.79 -5.24 21.22
C GLY A 29 -6.46 -5.34 19.84
N TYR A 30 -7.77 -5.07 19.74
CA TYR A 30 -8.48 -5.08 18.46
C TYR A 30 -7.97 -4.00 17.49
N SER A 31 -7.79 -2.77 17.99
CA SER A 31 -7.32 -1.64 17.18
C SER A 31 -5.88 -1.84 16.71
N TYR A 32 -5.05 -2.53 17.50
CA TYR A 32 -3.70 -2.94 17.11
C TYR A 32 -3.72 -3.87 15.90
N PHE A 33 -4.53 -4.95 15.94
CA PHE A 33 -4.65 -5.89 14.82
C PHE A 33 -5.22 -5.25 13.55
N VAL A 34 -6.17 -4.32 13.68
CA VAL A 34 -6.73 -3.59 12.54
C VAL A 34 -5.66 -2.73 11.86
N GLY A 35 -4.88 -1.97 12.62
CA GLY A 35 -3.81 -1.15 12.06
C GLY A 35 -2.69 -1.99 11.42
N LEU A 36 -2.37 -3.15 12.03
CA LEU A 36 -1.41 -4.11 11.45
C LEU A 36 -1.93 -4.70 10.13
N ALA A 37 -3.19 -5.11 10.08
CA ALA A 37 -3.82 -5.65 8.87
C ALA A 37 -3.86 -4.61 7.73
N LEU A 38 -4.16 -3.34 8.06
CA LEU A 38 -4.09 -2.23 7.10
C LEU A 38 -2.68 -2.04 6.54
N PHE A 39 -1.66 -2.12 7.40
CA PHE A 39 -0.27 -2.02 6.94
C PHE A 39 0.14 -3.19 6.04
N PHE A 40 -0.19 -4.42 6.43
CA PHE A 40 0.05 -5.59 5.57
C PHE A 40 -0.69 -5.48 4.24
N GLY A 41 -1.93 -4.99 4.25
CA GLY A 41 -2.69 -4.68 3.04
C GLY A 41 -2.00 -3.65 2.15
N ALA A 42 -1.46 -2.58 2.73
CA ALA A 42 -0.69 -1.56 2.00
C ALA A 42 0.57 -2.14 1.36
N ILE A 43 1.30 -3.03 2.05
CA ILE A 43 2.46 -3.72 1.49
C ILE A 43 2.05 -4.57 0.29
N LEU A 44 1.00 -5.40 0.42
CA LEU A 44 0.52 -6.25 -0.68
C LEU A 44 0.04 -5.42 -1.87
N PHE A 45 -0.64 -4.30 -1.61
CA PHE A 45 -1.06 -3.37 -2.64
C PHE A 45 0.15 -2.76 -3.37
N MET A 46 1.24 -2.47 -2.65
CA MET A 46 2.48 -1.97 -3.25
C MET A 46 3.11 -3.00 -4.18
N PHE A 47 3.14 -4.29 -3.81
CA PHE A 47 3.57 -5.36 -4.70
C PHE A 47 2.70 -5.45 -5.96
N GLN A 48 1.38 -5.31 -5.84
CA GLN A 48 0.48 -5.29 -7.00
C GLN A 48 0.74 -4.08 -7.91
N LEU A 49 0.98 -2.90 -7.34
CA LEU A 49 1.27 -1.68 -8.11
C LEU A 49 2.56 -1.83 -8.93
N ILE A 50 3.59 -2.43 -8.31
CA ILE A 50 4.86 -2.75 -8.97
C ILE A 50 4.63 -3.79 -10.07
N ASN A 51 3.91 -4.88 -9.80
CA ASN A 51 3.65 -5.93 -10.78
C ASN A 51 2.84 -5.41 -11.99
N SER A 52 1.85 -4.57 -11.74
CA SER A 52 1.09 -3.88 -12.79
C SER A 52 2.01 -3.05 -13.70
N HIS A 53 3.06 -2.42 -13.14
CA HIS A 53 4.02 -1.64 -13.92
C HIS A 53 4.80 -2.50 -14.90
N TYR A 54 5.35 -3.61 -14.43
CA TYR A 54 6.07 -4.54 -15.28
C TYR A 54 5.16 -5.16 -16.36
N ASN A 55 3.92 -5.52 -16.00
CA ASN A 55 2.97 -6.09 -16.94
C ASN A 55 2.57 -5.09 -18.04
N GLU A 56 2.47 -3.79 -17.74
CA GLU A 56 2.25 -2.76 -18.76
C GLU A 56 3.45 -2.59 -19.69
N ILE A 57 4.68 -2.63 -19.16
CA ILE A 57 5.90 -2.55 -19.96
C ILE A 57 5.99 -3.76 -20.91
N GLU A 58 5.76 -4.97 -20.41
CA GLU A 58 5.76 -6.21 -21.19
C GLU A 58 4.72 -6.17 -22.31
N LYS A 59 3.49 -5.76 -21.98
CA LYS A 59 2.40 -5.64 -22.97
C LYS A 59 2.67 -4.57 -24.05
N SER A 60 3.43 -3.53 -23.74
CA SER A 60 3.81 -2.48 -24.71
C SER A 60 4.98 -2.88 -25.63
N SER A 61 5.69 -3.97 -25.30
CA SER A 61 6.84 -4.46 -26.05
C SER A 61 6.49 -5.56 -27.08
N HIS A 62 5.21 -5.92 -27.18
CA HIS A 62 4.64 -6.85 -28.18
C HIS A 62 3.70 -6.11 -29.13
#